data_AF-A0A0P0AFF3-F1
#
_entry.id   AF-A0A0P0AFF3-F1
#
_cell.length_a   1.000
_cell.length_b   1.000
_cell.length_c   1.000
_cell.angle_alpha   90.00
_cell.angle_beta   90.00
_cell.angle_gamma   90.00
#
_symmetry.space_group_name_H-M   'P 1'
#
loop_
_entity.id
_entity.type
_entity.pdbx_description
1 polymer ?
#
loop_
_entity_poly.entity_id
_entity_poly.type
_entity_poly.pdbx_seq_one_letter_code
_entity_poly.pdbx_strand_id
1 'polypeptide(L)'
;FPDSKLWGFPEWVITIFLGTGIAMILMTNMIGQLNSQVNAAHCMLDYINSYIAVFTFYVAMAIEFSGLLHSSYVVQIIVSMMAGKRIESNEPPRSGIVLLFFWFRCLVSVAILCFCLAVTIEALFAGQTTMWKGVPNVVAVILFFVLMSVVGLLEGMQIAFYAVTKIRESERGSGLFAKKTCDLLFKGDGHNL
;
A
#
# COMPACT_ATOMS: atom_id res chain seq x y z
N PHE A 1 24.79 23.24 21.08
CA PHE A 1 24.44 22.40 22.25
C PHE A 1 24.94 20.98 21.99
N PRO A 2 26.20 20.65 22.32
CA PRO A 2 26.78 19.36 21.90
C PRO A 2 26.46 18.17 22.81
N ASP A 3 25.90 18.37 24.00
CA ASP A 3 25.76 17.30 25.03
C ASP A 3 24.33 17.13 25.58
N SER A 4 23.28 17.47 24.82
CA SER A 4 21.92 17.14 25.27
C SER A 4 21.65 15.66 25.04
N LYS A 5 21.90 14.82 26.05
CA LYS A 5 21.44 13.42 26.09
C LYS A 5 19.91 13.40 25.99
N LEU A 6 19.37 13.10 24.81
CA LEU A 6 17.94 12.92 24.64
C LEU A 6 17.52 11.69 25.47
N TRP A 7 16.88 11.94 26.61
CA TRP A 7 16.33 10.92 27.52
C TRP A 7 17.33 9.91 28.09
N GLY A 8 18.63 10.20 28.07
CA GLY A 8 19.66 9.35 28.67
C GLY A 8 20.01 8.08 27.90
N PHE A 9 19.46 7.87 26.70
CA PHE A 9 19.80 6.72 25.86
C PHE A 9 21.18 6.87 25.20
N PRO A 10 21.86 5.74 24.86
CA PRO A 10 23.07 5.77 24.05
C PRO A 10 22.83 6.46 22.70
N GLU A 11 23.79 7.25 22.22
CA GLU A 11 23.65 8.00 20.96
C GLU A 11 23.32 7.11 19.76
N TRP A 12 23.92 5.91 19.69
CA TRP A 12 23.66 4.98 18.59
C TRP A 12 22.18 4.55 18.52
N VAL A 13 21.49 4.44 19.67
CA VAL A 13 20.05 4.11 19.74
C VAL A 13 19.23 5.29 19.22
N ILE A 14 19.56 6.51 19.62
CA ILE A 14 18.90 7.75 19.18
C ILE A 14 19.09 7.92 17.67
N THR A 15 20.31 7.73 17.14
CA THR A 15 20.60 7.85 15.72
C THR A 15 19.85 6.81 14.90
N ILE A 16 19.82 5.54 15.33
CA ILE A 16 19.08 4.49 14.60
C ILE A 16 17.58 4.75 14.65
N PHE A 17 16.98 4.99 15.82
CA PHE A 17 15.53 5.09 15.92
C PHE A 17 14.98 6.44 15.45
N LEU A 18 15.57 7.55 15.89
CA LEU A 18 15.08 8.91 15.61
C LEU A 18 15.78 9.55 14.41
N GLY A 19 17.06 9.24 14.18
CA GLY A 19 17.84 9.82 13.08
C GLY A 19 17.57 9.20 11.71
N THR A 20 17.29 7.89 11.64
CA THR A 20 17.01 7.23 10.35
C THR A 20 15.54 7.31 9.93
N GLY A 21 14.64 7.61 10.88
CA GLY A 21 13.19 7.61 10.68
C GLY A 21 12.50 6.27 10.96
N ILE A 22 13.23 5.23 11.40
CA ILE A 22 12.65 3.91 11.75
C ILE A 22 11.55 4.03 12.81
N ALA A 23 11.73 4.86 13.84
CA ALA A 23 10.70 5.05 14.86
C ALA A 23 9.39 5.60 14.26
N MET A 24 9.49 6.56 13.32
CA MET A 24 8.33 7.12 12.64
C MET A 24 7.63 6.10 11.76
N ILE A 25 8.40 5.27 11.05
CA ILE A 25 7.87 4.17 10.22
C ILE A 25 7.13 3.16 11.10
N LEU A 26 7.75 2.71 12.19
CA LEU A 26 7.14 1.73 13.09
C LEU A 26 5.87 2.28 13.74
N MET A 27 5.88 3.53 14.20
CA MET A 27 4.70 4.18 14.78
C MET A 27 3.58 4.30 13.73
N THR A 28 3.89 4.76 12.53
CA THR A 28 2.91 4.92 11.45
C THR A 28 2.30 3.57 11.06
N ASN A 29 3.13 2.54 10.90
CA ASN A 29 2.67 1.24 10.44
C ASN A 29 1.91 0.49 11.54
N MET A 30 2.41 0.46 12.77
CA MET A 30 1.77 -0.30 13.86
C MET A 30 0.50 0.38 14.36
N ILE A 31 0.52 1.69 14.57
CA ILE A 31 -0.61 2.43 15.14
C ILE A 31 -1.60 2.85 14.06
N GLY A 32 -1.11 3.41 12.96
CA GLY A 32 -1.97 3.97 11.91
C GLY A 32 -2.58 2.91 11.01
N GLN A 33 -1.76 1.96 10.57
CA GLN A 33 -2.15 1.05 9.48
C GLN A 33 -2.56 -0.35 9.97
N LEU A 34 -1.72 -1.05 10.72
CA LEU A 34 -1.92 -2.47 11.00
C LEU A 34 -3.11 -2.72 11.94
N ASN A 35 -3.21 -1.94 13.03
CA ASN A 35 -4.33 -2.08 13.98
C ASN A 35 -5.69 -1.80 13.34
N SER A 36 -5.77 -0.79 12.46
CA SER A 36 -6.99 -0.45 11.75
C SER A 36 -7.38 -1.54 10.75
N GLN A 37 -6.41 -2.10 10.01
CA GLN A 37 -6.61 -3.23 9.10
C GLN A 37 -7.10 -4.49 9.82
N VAL A 38 -6.48 -4.87 10.94
CA VAL A 38 -6.85 -6.06 11.71
C VAL A 38 -8.25 -5.91 12.32
N ASN A 39 -8.56 -4.76 12.90
CA ASN A 39 -9.89 -4.52 13.47
C ASN A 39 -10.98 -4.51 12.39
N ALA A 40 -10.68 -3.94 11.21
CA ALA A 40 -11.58 -3.97 10.06
C ALA A 40 -11.78 -5.40 9.50
N ALA A 41 -10.78 -6.28 9.61
CA ALA A 41 -10.88 -7.66 9.15
C ALA A 41 -11.80 -8.51 10.05
N HIS A 42 -11.69 -8.37 11.38
CA HIS A 42 -12.50 -9.15 12.32
C HIS A 42 -13.91 -8.58 12.54
N CYS A 43 -14.03 -7.26 12.71
CA CYS A 43 -15.28 -6.61 13.11
C CYS A 43 -15.67 -5.50 12.12
N MET A 44 -15.74 -5.83 10.82
CA MET A 44 -15.95 -4.85 9.75
C MET A 44 -17.15 -3.92 9.97
N LEU A 45 -18.30 -4.47 10.37
CA LEU A 45 -19.52 -3.66 10.57
C LEU A 45 -19.39 -2.72 11.76
N ASP A 46 -18.83 -3.18 12.87
CA ASP A 46 -18.60 -2.35 14.06
C ASP A 46 -17.52 -1.29 13.82
N TYR A 47 -16.50 -1.63 13.02
CA TYR A 47 -15.46 -0.70 12.61
C TYR A 47 -16.01 0.47 11.80
N ILE A 48 -16.98 0.21 10.91
CA ILE A 48 -17.65 1.23 10.10
C ILE A 48 -18.73 1.98 10.89
N ASN A 49 -19.29 1.37 11.94
CA ASN A 49 -20.34 1.94 12.79
C ASN A 49 -19.79 2.96 13.82
N SER A 50 -18.91 3.86 13.38
CA SER A 50 -18.33 4.94 14.17
C SER A 50 -18.32 6.23 13.38
N TYR A 51 -18.56 7.37 14.05
CA TYR A 51 -18.51 8.69 13.42
C TYR A 51 -17.17 8.97 12.72
N ILE A 52 -16.07 8.49 13.29
CA ILE A 52 -14.72 8.66 12.69
C ILE A 52 -14.63 7.85 11.39
N ALA A 53 -15.16 6.62 11.37
CA ALA A 53 -15.15 5.79 10.17
C ALA A 53 -16.01 6.40 9.04
N VAL A 54 -17.20 6.91 9.38
CA VAL A 54 -18.06 7.63 8.43
C VAL A 54 -17.36 8.88 7.88
N PHE A 55 -16.65 9.64 8.73
CA PHE A 55 -15.84 10.77 8.28
C PHE A 55 -14.76 10.32 7.28
N THR A 56 -13.97 9.29 7.61
CA THR A 56 -12.93 8.77 6.71
C THR A 56 -13.50 8.25 5.40
N PHE A 57 -14.71 7.68 5.41
CA PHE A 57 -15.42 7.26 4.22
C PHE A 57 -15.78 8.44 3.30
N TYR A 58 -16.31 9.54 3.84
CA TYR A 58 -16.58 10.74 3.05
C TYR A 58 -15.31 11.37 2.47
N VAL A 59 -14.21 11.38 3.23
CA VAL A 59 -12.89 11.80 2.73
C VAL A 59 -12.44 10.90 1.58
N ALA A 60 -12.57 9.58 1.73
CA ALA A 60 -12.24 8.63 0.67
C ALA A 60 -13.08 8.86 -0.59
N MET A 61 -14.39 9.08 -0.45
CA MET A 61 -15.25 9.42 -1.59
C MET A 61 -14.85 10.74 -2.27
N ALA A 62 -14.45 11.76 -1.51
CA ALA A 62 -13.97 13.01 -2.08
C ALA A 62 -12.65 12.83 -2.87
N ILE A 63 -11.74 12.00 -2.36
CA ILE A 63 -10.49 11.64 -3.05
C ILE A 63 -10.80 10.83 -4.32
N GLU A 64 -11.70 9.86 -4.26
CA GLU A 64 -12.13 9.09 -5.43
C GLU A 64 -12.75 10.02 -6.50
N PHE A 65 -13.58 10.97 -6.08
CA PHE A 65 -14.16 11.96 -6.99
C PHE A 65 -13.07 12.82 -7.67
N SER A 66 -12.06 13.26 -6.91
CA SER A 66 -10.93 14.04 -7.45
C SER A 66 -10.12 13.28 -8.50
N GLY A 67 -10.11 11.95 -8.42
CA GLY A 67 -9.38 11.08 -9.33
C GLY A 67 -7.87 11.01 -9.07
N LEU A 68 -7.38 11.53 -7.93
CA LEU A 68 -5.95 11.51 -7.59
C LEU A 68 -5.36 10.10 -7.54
N LEU A 69 -6.16 9.07 -7.21
CA LEU A 69 -5.73 7.68 -7.06
C LEU A 69 -6.03 6.78 -8.29
N HIS A 70 -6.43 7.38 -9.41
CA HIS A 70 -6.87 6.64 -10.61
C HIS A 70 -5.77 5.92 -11.39
N SER A 71 -4.48 6.15 -11.07
CA SER A 71 -3.38 5.37 -11.65
C SER A 71 -3.55 3.86 -11.43
N SER A 72 -4.19 3.46 -10.32
CA SER A 72 -4.54 2.08 -10.00
C SER A 72 -5.46 1.43 -11.05
N TYR A 73 -6.44 2.17 -11.60
CA TYR A 73 -7.31 1.67 -12.66
C TYR A 73 -6.52 1.37 -13.94
N VAL A 74 -5.52 2.19 -14.27
CA VAL A 74 -4.65 1.95 -15.43
C VAL A 74 -3.85 0.66 -15.23
N VAL A 75 -3.27 0.48 -14.04
CA VAL A 75 -2.54 -0.76 -13.71
C VAL A 75 -3.48 -1.97 -13.76
N GLN A 76 -4.68 -1.88 -13.21
CA GLN A 76 -5.68 -2.96 -13.26
C GLN A 76 -6.02 -3.34 -14.70
N ILE A 77 -6.24 -2.36 -15.58
CA ILE A 77 -6.51 -2.60 -17.00
C ILE A 77 -5.32 -3.31 -17.65
N ILE A 78 -4.08 -2.85 -17.44
CA ILE A 78 -2.87 -3.49 -17.97
C ILE A 78 -2.74 -4.94 -17.47
N VAL A 79 -2.88 -5.16 -16.17
CA VAL A 79 -2.81 -6.51 -15.58
C VAL A 79 -3.91 -7.41 -16.11
N SER A 80 -5.14 -6.90 -16.28
CA SER A 80 -6.26 -7.68 -16.84
C SER A 80 -6.01 -8.09 -18.29
N MET A 81 -5.43 -7.19 -19.10
CA MET A 81 -5.02 -7.47 -20.47
C MET A 81 -3.92 -8.54 -20.50
N MET A 82 -2.91 -8.45 -19.63
CA MET A 82 -1.85 -9.46 -19.51
C MET A 82 -2.37 -10.82 -19.02
N ALA A 83 -3.36 -10.81 -18.12
CA ALA A 83 -3.98 -12.01 -17.57
C ALA A 83 -5.03 -12.64 -18.50
N GLY A 84 -5.38 -11.99 -19.62
CA GLY A 84 -6.41 -12.44 -20.55
C GLY A 84 -7.82 -12.51 -19.95
N LYS A 85 -8.07 -11.80 -18.83
CA LYS A 85 -9.37 -11.78 -18.14
C LYS A 85 -10.06 -10.44 -18.36
N ARG A 86 -11.37 -10.46 -18.61
CA ARG A 86 -12.17 -9.22 -18.66
C ARG A 86 -12.42 -8.74 -17.24
N ILE A 87 -12.28 -7.43 -17.02
CA ILE A 87 -12.74 -6.79 -15.79
C ILE A 87 -14.26 -6.80 -15.83
N GLU A 88 -14.90 -7.62 -15.00
CA GLU A 88 -16.35 -7.55 -14.80
C GLU A 88 -16.66 -6.30 -13.97
N SER A 89 -17.36 -5.35 -14.58
CA SER A 89 -17.83 -4.15 -13.91
C SER A 89 -19.35 -4.18 -13.86
N ASN A 90 -19.90 -3.91 -12.69
CA ASN A 90 -21.36 -3.74 -12.49
C ASN A 90 -21.82 -2.31 -12.88
N GLU A 91 -20.92 -1.45 -13.36
CA GLU A 91 -21.25 -0.10 -13.80
C GLU A 91 -21.73 -0.09 -15.26
N PRO A 92 -22.67 0.80 -15.62
CA PRO A 92 -23.09 0.97 -17.00
C PRO A 92 -21.88 1.38 -17.87
N PRO A 93 -21.85 0.94 -19.15
CA PRO A 93 -20.74 1.25 -20.05
C PRO A 93 -20.56 2.78 -20.16
N ARG A 94 -19.36 3.24 -19.81
CA ARG A 94 -18.99 4.66 -19.84
C ARG A 94 -19.00 5.15 -21.28
N SER A 95 -19.86 6.12 -21.61
CA SER A 95 -19.98 6.67 -22.97
C SER A 95 -19.79 8.19 -23.01
N GLY A 96 -19.29 8.69 -24.14
CA GLY A 96 -19.14 10.13 -24.41
C GLY A 96 -18.27 10.87 -23.39
N ILE A 97 -18.83 11.91 -22.78
CA ILE A 97 -18.15 12.83 -21.86
C ILE A 97 -17.67 12.11 -20.59
N VAL A 98 -18.42 11.11 -20.11
CA VAL A 98 -18.06 10.35 -18.89
C VAL A 98 -16.78 9.54 -19.11
N LEU A 99 -16.63 8.95 -20.30
CA LEU A 99 -15.42 8.22 -20.66
C LEU A 99 -14.20 9.16 -20.77
N LEU A 100 -14.38 10.32 -21.40
CA LEU A 100 -13.32 11.32 -21.51
C LEU A 100 -12.91 11.86 -20.13
N PHE A 101 -13.87 12.17 -19.27
CA PHE A 101 -13.61 12.63 -17.91
C PHE A 101 -12.90 11.57 -17.05
N PHE A 102 -13.23 10.29 -17.23
CA PHE A 102 -12.52 9.18 -16.59
C PHE A 102 -11.04 9.13 -17.03
N TRP A 103 -10.78 9.13 -18.34
CA TRP A 103 -9.41 9.05 -18.86
C TRP A 103 -8.58 10.30 -18.55
N PHE A 104 -9.20 11.48 -18.53
CA PHE A 104 -8.54 12.72 -18.10
C PHE A 104 -8.04 12.61 -16.66
N ARG A 105 -8.89 12.17 -15.72
CA ARG A 105 -8.48 11.97 -14.32
C ARG A 105 -7.40 10.90 -14.18
N CYS A 106 -7.48 9.81 -14.96
CA CYS A 106 -6.43 8.80 -15.00
C CYS A 106 -5.08 9.39 -15.47
N LEU A 107 -5.09 10.21 -16.51
CA LEU A 107 -3.89 10.85 -17.03
C LEU A 107 -3.28 11.82 -16.01
N VAL A 108 -4.10 12.64 -15.35
CA VAL A 108 -3.64 13.55 -14.28
C VAL A 108 -3.03 12.76 -13.12
N SER A 109 -3.68 11.69 -12.67
CA SER A 109 -3.16 10.83 -11.59
C SER A 109 -1.82 10.20 -11.94
N VAL A 110 -1.68 9.65 -13.15
CA VAL A 110 -0.42 9.08 -13.63
C VAL A 110 0.67 10.15 -13.74
N ALA A 111 0.34 11.35 -14.23
CA ALA A 111 1.29 12.45 -14.31
C ALA A 111 1.80 12.89 -12.94
N ILE A 112 0.91 13.01 -11.95
CA ILE A 112 1.26 13.32 -10.56
C ILE A 112 2.16 12.21 -9.98
N LEU A 113 1.81 10.94 -10.18
CA LEU A 113 2.61 9.81 -9.70
C LEU A 113 4.02 9.83 -10.30
N CYS A 114 4.14 10.00 -11.61
CA CYS A 114 5.43 10.10 -12.31
C CYS A 114 6.25 11.30 -11.81
N PHE A 115 5.60 12.44 -11.57
CA PHE A 115 6.26 13.63 -11.01
C PHE A 115 6.79 13.38 -9.59
N CYS A 116 5.97 12.82 -8.70
CA CYS A 116 6.39 12.47 -7.34
C CYS A 116 7.54 11.46 -7.33
N LEU A 117 7.49 10.45 -8.21
CA LEU A 117 8.57 9.49 -8.37
C LEU A 117 9.85 10.17 -8.87
N ALA A 118 9.76 11.07 -9.85
CA ALA A 118 10.91 11.81 -10.36
C ALA A 118 11.57 12.67 -9.27
N VAL A 119 10.79 13.42 -8.49
CA VAL A 119 11.29 14.23 -7.36
C VAL A 119 11.94 13.33 -6.30
N THR A 120 11.36 12.16 -6.02
CA THR A 120 11.92 11.21 -5.06
C THR A 120 13.28 10.68 -5.52
N ILE A 121 13.39 10.30 -6.80
CA ILE A 121 14.64 9.84 -7.41
C ILE A 121 15.69 10.95 -7.40
N GLU A 122 15.31 12.19 -7.74
CA GLU A 122 16.20 13.35 -7.68
C GLU A 122 16.72 13.56 -6.24
N ALA A 123 15.85 13.54 -5.23
CA ALA A 123 16.22 13.70 -3.84
C ALA A 123 17.17 12.59 -3.34
N LEU A 124 16.97 11.35 -3.80
CA LEU A 124 17.86 10.22 -3.56
C LEU A 124 19.25 10.45 -4.17
N PHE A 125 19.32 10.91 -5.42
CA PHE A 125 20.61 11.23 -6.07
C PHE A 125 21.29 12.47 -5.49
N ALA A 126 20.53 13.45 -5.02
CA ALA A 126 21.04 14.64 -4.35
C ALA A 126 21.49 14.37 -2.90
N GLY A 127 21.26 13.17 -2.36
CA GLY A 127 21.63 12.80 -1.00
C GLY A 127 20.84 13.54 0.08
N GLN A 128 19.65 14.06 -0.24
CA GLN A 128 18.77 14.76 0.72
C GLN A 128 17.94 13.78 1.59
N THR A 129 18.29 12.50 1.58
CA THR A 129 17.58 11.44 2.30
C THR A 129 18.33 11.03 3.56
N THR A 130 17.65 10.43 4.53
CA THR A 130 18.24 9.96 5.80
C THR A 130 19.13 8.71 5.65
N MET A 131 19.63 8.43 4.44
CA MET A 131 20.49 7.30 4.15
C MET A 131 21.85 7.43 4.85
N TRP A 132 22.42 6.27 5.22
CA TRP A 132 23.65 6.22 6.01
C TRP A 132 24.83 6.84 5.26
N LYS A 133 25.63 7.64 5.98
CA LYS A 133 26.86 8.23 5.46
C LYS A 133 27.81 7.12 5.01
N GLY A 134 27.96 6.93 3.70
CA GLY A 134 28.82 5.91 3.10
C GLY A 134 28.14 5.00 2.08
N VAL A 135 26.81 5.03 1.96
CA VAL A 135 26.11 4.30 0.89
C VAL A 135 26.15 5.12 -0.40
N PRO A 136 26.64 4.57 -1.53
CA PRO A 136 26.59 5.27 -2.81
C PRO A 136 25.14 5.55 -3.24
N ASN A 137 24.89 6.72 -3.83
CA ASN A 137 23.53 7.15 -4.19
C ASN A 137 22.82 6.16 -5.13
N VAL A 138 23.55 5.51 -6.04
CA VAL A 138 23.01 4.46 -6.92
C VAL A 138 22.48 3.27 -6.12
N VAL A 139 23.18 2.86 -5.06
CA VAL A 139 22.75 1.76 -4.19
C VAL A 139 21.49 2.15 -3.43
N ALA A 140 21.38 3.41 -2.97
CA ALA A 140 20.18 3.91 -2.31
C ALA A 140 18.94 3.83 -3.23
N VAL A 141 19.07 4.18 -4.51
CA VAL A 141 17.99 4.07 -5.49
C VAL A 141 17.59 2.61 -5.74
N ILE A 142 18.56 1.70 -5.87
CA ILE A 142 18.28 0.26 -6.02
C ILE A 142 17.53 -0.26 -4.80
N LEU A 143 18.01 0.06 -3.60
CA LEU A 143 17.35 -0.33 -2.35
C LEU A 143 15.94 0.24 -2.25
N PHE A 144 15.72 1.49 -2.67
CA PHE A 144 14.40 2.10 -2.70
C PHE A 144 13.42 1.25 -3.54
N PHE A 145 13.76 0.90 -4.78
CA PHE A 145 12.88 0.10 -5.62
C PHE A 145 12.66 -1.32 -5.09
N VAL A 146 13.70 -1.97 -4.56
CA VAL A 146 13.59 -3.32 -3.97
C VAL A 146 12.66 -3.29 -2.75
N LEU A 147 12.90 -2.39 -1.80
CA LEU A 147 12.08 -2.29 -0.59
C LEU A 147 10.65 -1.88 -0.91
N MET A 148 10.44 -0.92 -1.81
CA MET A 148 9.11 -0.53 -2.27
C MET A 148 8.36 -1.70 -2.91
N SER A 149 9.04 -2.54 -3.70
CA SER A 149 8.44 -3.74 -4.31
C SER A 149 8.06 -4.78 -3.25
N VAL A 150 8.91 -5.00 -2.24
CA VAL A 150 8.62 -5.94 -1.14
C VAL A 150 7.42 -5.46 -0.34
N VAL A 151 7.39 -4.18 0.08
CA VAL A 151 6.27 -3.62 0.84
C VAL A 151 4.98 -3.68 0.02
N GLY A 152 5.02 -3.30 -1.26
CA GLY A 152 3.85 -3.38 -2.13
C GLY A 152 3.31 -4.81 -2.29
N LEU A 153 4.20 -5.80 -2.35
CA LEU A 153 3.80 -7.21 -2.37
C LEU A 153 3.16 -7.65 -1.06
N LEU A 154 3.71 -7.23 0.10
CA LEU A 154 3.18 -7.58 1.42
C LEU A 154 1.79 -6.99 1.65
N GLU A 155 1.57 -5.72 1.31
CA GLU A 155 0.24 -5.07 1.40
C GLU A 155 -0.76 -5.73 0.44
N GLY A 156 -0.36 -5.99 -0.82
CA GLY A 156 -1.21 -6.67 -1.79
C GLY A 156 -1.61 -8.08 -1.34
N MET A 157 -0.71 -8.77 -0.63
CA MET A 157 -0.95 -10.10 -0.08
C MET A 157 -1.98 -10.09 1.06
N GLN A 158 -1.98 -9.08 1.93
CA GLN A 158 -2.98 -8.94 3.00
C GLN A 158 -4.41 -8.84 2.42
N ILE A 159 -4.59 -8.03 1.37
CA ILE A 159 -5.89 -7.90 0.67
C ILE A 159 -6.26 -9.22 -0.02
N ALA A 160 -5.28 -9.88 -0.66
CA ALA A 160 -5.51 -11.17 -1.31
C ALA A 160 -5.92 -12.25 -0.31
N PHE A 161 -5.31 -12.30 0.87
CA PHE A 161 -5.68 -13.21 1.94
C PHE A 161 -7.10 -12.96 2.43
N TYR A 162 -7.48 -11.69 2.64
CA TYR A 162 -8.85 -11.33 2.98
C TYR A 162 -9.87 -11.74 1.90
N ALA A 163 -9.52 -11.64 0.61
CA ALA A 163 -10.41 -12.11 -0.46
C ALA A 163 -10.52 -13.64 -0.49
N VAL A 164 -9.42 -14.36 -0.23
CA VAL A 164 -9.37 -15.83 -0.21
C VAL A 164 -10.22 -16.44 0.91
N THR A 165 -10.42 -15.75 2.05
CA THR A 165 -11.32 -16.23 3.11
C THR A 165 -12.77 -16.39 2.66
N LYS A 166 -13.18 -15.67 1.61
CA LYS A 166 -14.52 -15.70 1.04
C LYS A 166 -14.71 -16.79 -0.02
N ILE A 167 -13.65 -17.52 -0.39
CA ILE A 167 -13.67 -18.54 -1.46
C ILE A 167 -13.73 -19.94 -0.84
N ARG A 168 -14.66 -20.78 -1.33
CA ARG A 168 -14.79 -22.18 -0.90
C ARG A 168 -13.58 -23.00 -1.36
N GLU A 169 -13.23 -24.04 -0.61
CA GLU A 169 -12.07 -24.89 -0.92
C GLU A 169 -12.11 -25.49 -2.34
N SER A 170 -13.31 -25.83 -2.82
CA SER A 170 -13.54 -26.37 -4.16
C SER A 170 -13.25 -25.39 -5.30
N GLU A 171 -13.24 -24.08 -5.00
CA GLU A 171 -13.04 -23.00 -5.97
C GLU A 171 -11.60 -22.44 -5.93
N ARG A 172 -10.78 -22.92 -4.98
CA ARG A 172 -9.36 -22.57 -4.91
C ARG A 172 -8.65 -23.21 -6.10
N GLY A 173 -8.10 -22.39 -6.99
CA GLY A 173 -7.51 -22.82 -8.27
C GLY A 173 -6.42 -23.90 -8.15
N SER A 174 -5.98 -24.45 -9.28
CA SER A 174 -5.04 -25.58 -9.35
C SER A 174 -3.56 -25.23 -9.11
N GLY A 175 -3.22 -23.96 -8.91
CA GLY A 175 -1.84 -23.50 -8.78
C GLY A 175 -1.14 -24.04 -7.53
N LEU A 176 0.06 -24.61 -7.69
CA LEU A 176 0.82 -25.24 -6.60
C LEU A 176 1.11 -24.28 -5.45
N PHE A 177 1.61 -23.08 -5.75
CA PHE A 177 1.90 -22.06 -4.73
C PHE A 177 0.62 -21.52 -4.09
N ALA A 178 -0.45 -21.31 -4.88
CA ALA A 178 -1.73 -20.85 -4.36
C ALA A 178 -2.32 -21.85 -3.36
N LYS A 179 -2.30 -23.16 -3.66
CA LYS A 179 -2.76 -24.21 -2.75
C LYS A 179 -1.92 -24.28 -1.48
N LYS A 180 -0.58 -24.33 -1.60
CA LYS A 180 0.30 -24.36 -0.42
C LYS A 180 0.10 -23.16 0.50
N THR A 181 -0.06 -21.96 -0.06
CA THR A 181 -0.33 -20.75 0.72
C THR A 181 -1.70 -20.79 1.38
N CYS A 182 -2.75 -21.25 0.67
CA CYS A 182 -4.07 -21.44 1.26
C CYS A 182 -4.06 -22.50 2.38
N ASP A 183 -3.41 -23.63 2.16
CA ASP A 183 -3.31 -24.71 3.16
C ASP A 183 -2.65 -24.22 4.45
N LEU A 184 -1.64 -23.34 4.35
CA LEU A 184 -1.03 -22.69 5.50
C LEU A 184 -1.98 -21.68 6.16
N LEU A 185 -2.67 -20.87 5.36
CA LEU A 185 -3.59 -19.84 5.83
C LEU A 185 -4.77 -20.43 6.63
N PHE A 186 -5.33 -21.55 6.16
CA PHE A 186 -6.47 -22.22 6.82
C PHE A 186 -6.05 -23.30 7.83
N LYS A 187 -4.75 -23.47 8.09
CA LYS A 187 -4.26 -24.46 9.06
C LYS A 187 -4.68 -24.07 10.49
N GLY A 188 -5.35 -24.99 11.20
CA GLY A 188 -5.76 -24.79 12.60
C GLY A 188 -7.06 -23.99 12.75
N ASP A 189 -8.13 -24.43 12.08
CA ASP A 189 -9.48 -23.82 12.10
C ASP A 189 -9.57 -22.36 11.64
N GLY A 190 -8.58 -21.87 10.89
CA GLY A 190 -8.59 -20.50 10.38
C GLY A 190 -8.28 -19.42 11.44
N HIS A 191 -7.75 -19.79 12.62
CA HIS A 191 -7.31 -18.84 13.67
C HIS A 191 -6.18 -17.89 13.23
N ASN A 192 -5.56 -18.12 12.07
CA ASN A 192 -4.50 -17.28 11.52
C ASN A 192 -5.03 -16.14 10.62
N LEU A 193 -6.36 -15.96 10.56
CA LEU A 193 -7.07 -14.96 9.77
C LEU A 193 -7.91 -14.03 10.66
#